data_AF-A0A7V0WEA0-F1
#
_entry.id   AF-A0A7V0WEA0-F1
#
_cell.length_a   1.000
_cell.length_b   1.000
_cell.length_c   1.000
_cell.angle_alpha   90.00
_cell.angle_beta   90.00
_cell.angle_gamma   90.00
#
_symmetry.space_group_name_H-M   'P 1'
#
loop_
_entity.id
_entity.type
_entity.pdbx_description
1 polymer ?
#
loop_
_entity_poly.entity_id
_entity_poly.type
_entity_poly.pdbx_seq_one_letter_code
_entity_poly.pdbx_strand_id
1 'polypeptide(L)' 'MSLKSTDIDSLIEKARHFRREILEMLTEAGSGHPGGSLSELEVLIALYYYKMK' A
#
# COMPACT_ATOMS: atom_id res chain seq x y z
N MET A 1 -6.78 14.91 -21.46
CA MET A 1 -6.28 14.39 -20.17
C MET A 1 -5.02 13.60 -20.47
N SER A 2 -3.84 14.09 -20.06
CA SER A 2 -2.57 13.41 -20.34
C SER A 2 -2.50 12.13 -19.51
N LEU A 3 -2.28 10.97 -20.14
CA LEU A 3 -2.06 9.71 -19.44
C LEU A 3 -0.68 9.79 -18.77
N LYS A 4 -0.65 10.01 -17.44
CA LYS A 4 0.58 9.88 -16.66
C LYS A 4 1.11 8.45 -16.84
N SER A 5 2.32 8.30 -17.38
CA SER A 5 3.04 7.02 -17.42
C SER A 5 3.23 6.55 -15.98
N THR A 6 2.60 5.42 -15.63
CA THR A 6 2.64 4.89 -14.26
C THR A 6 3.70 3.81 -14.21
N ASP A 7 4.68 3.97 -13.32
CA ASP A 7 5.62 2.89 -12.98
C ASP A 7 4.92 1.92 -12.03
N ILE A 8 4.28 0.91 -12.61
CA ILE A 8 3.52 -0.11 -11.87
C ILE A 8 4.43 -0.94 -10.97
N ASP A 9 5.66 -1.24 -11.40
CA ASP A 9 6.62 -2.02 -10.62
C ASP A 9 6.99 -1.29 -9.33
N SER A 10 7.18 0.04 -9.39
CA SER A 10 7.37 0.87 -8.19
C SER A 10 6.19 0.80 -7.21
N LEU A 11 4.95 0.77 -7.71
CA LEU A 11 3.76 0.64 -6.87
C LEU A 11 3.65 -0.74 -6.23
N ILE A 12 4.02 -1.81 -6.96
CA ILE A 12 4.07 -3.18 -6.44
C ILE A 12 5.11 -3.30 -5.33
N GLU A 13 6.31 -2.76 -5.52
CA GLU A 13 7.35 -2.80 -4.48
C GLU A 13 6.94 -2.03 -3.22
N LYS A 14 6.26 -0.89 -3.36
CA LYS A 14 5.64 -0.20 -2.21
C LYS A 14 4.63 -1.07 -1.49
N ALA A 15 3.77 -1.76 -2.23
CA ALA A 15 2.78 -2.64 -1.64
C ALA A 15 3.44 -3.79 -0.88
N ARG A 16 4.48 -4.42 -1.43
CA ARG A 16 5.24 -5.47 -0.74
C ARG A 16 5.89 -4.97 0.55
N HIS A 17 6.48 -3.78 0.51
CA HIS A 17 7.09 -3.15 1.66
C HIS A 17 6.06 -2.83 2.76
N PHE A 18 4.96 -2.16 2.43
CA PHE A 18 3.93 -1.81 3.42
C PHE A 18 3.22 -3.03 4.01
N ARG A 19 3.04 -4.12 3.24
CA ARG A 19 2.52 -5.38 3.81
C ARG A 19 3.39 -5.90 4.94
N ARG A 20 4.71 -5.85 4.75
CA ARG A 20 5.67 -6.28 5.77
C ARG A 20 5.58 -5.37 7.00
N GLU A 21 5.62 -4.06 6.81
CA GLU A 21 5.53 -3.10 7.93
C GLU A 21 4.22 -3.23 8.71
N ILE A 22 3.08 -3.40 8.01
CA ILE A 22 1.79 -3.63 8.67
C ILE A 22 1.86 -4.88 9.55
N LEU A 23 2.39 -5.98 9.04
CA LEU A 23 2.50 -7.22 9.83
C LEU A 23 3.47 -7.07 11.02
N GLU A 24 4.61 -6.41 10.82
CA GLU A 24 5.59 -6.16 11.89
C GLU A 24 4.98 -5.27 12.99
N MET A 25 4.36 -4.15 12.63
CA MET A 25 3.71 -3.23 13.58
C MET A 25 2.55 -3.90 14.33
N LEU A 26 1.69 -4.66 13.63
CA LEU A 26 0.59 -5.37 14.27
C LEU A 26 1.07 -6.48 15.21
N THR A 27 2.18 -7.15 14.85
CA THR A 27 2.81 -8.17 15.70
C THR A 27 3.36 -7.52 16.97
N GLU A 28 4.06 -6.39 16.86
CA GLU A 28 4.59 -5.64 18.00
C GLU A 28 3.47 -5.10 18.90
N ALA A 29 2.39 -4.60 18.30
CA ALA A 29 1.22 -4.10 19.03
C ALA A 29 0.37 -5.21 19.69
N GLY A 30 0.55 -6.49 19.28
CA GLY A 30 -0.25 -7.62 19.74
C GLY A 30 -1.74 -7.53 19.41
N SER A 31 -2.16 -6.59 18.55
CA SER A 31 -3.55 -6.29 18.25
C SER A 31 -3.72 -5.53 16.94
N GLY A 32 -4.93 -5.58 16.36
CA GLY A 32 -5.34 -4.80 15.19
C GLY A 32 -6.02 -5.64 14.09
N HIS A 33 -6.19 -5.07 12.89
CA HIS A 33 -6.98 -5.65 11.81
C HIS A 33 -6.15 -5.88 10.54
N PRO A 34 -5.32 -6.95 10.48
CA PRO A 34 -4.46 -7.21 9.34
C PRO A 34 -5.25 -7.38 8.04
N GLY A 35 -6.39 -8.06 8.08
CA GLY A 35 -7.22 -8.28 6.90
C GLY A 35 -7.71 -6.98 6.26
N GLY A 36 -8.16 -6.01 7.06
CA GLY A 36 -8.63 -4.71 6.57
C GLY A 36 -7.52 -3.97 5.85
N SER A 37 -6.42 -3.69 6.56
CA SER A 37 -5.28 -2.92 6.02
C SER A 37 -4.62 -3.58 4.80
N LEU A 38 -4.55 -4.92 4.74
CA LEU A 38 -3.97 -5.62 3.59
C LEU A 38 -4.91 -5.67 2.38
N SER A 39 -6.23 -5.60 2.59
CA SER A 39 -7.23 -5.69 1.51
C SER A 39 -7.37 -4.38 0.72
N GLU A 40 -7.16 -3.24 1.37
CA GLU A 40 -7.32 -1.90 0.79
C GLU A 40 -6.00 -1.28 0.29
N LEU A 41 -4.88 -1.94 0.53
CA LEU A 41 -3.53 -1.40 0.35
C LEU A 41 -3.26 -0.89 -1.08
N GLU A 42 -3.59 -1.67 -2.12
CA GLU A 42 -3.39 -1.26 -3.52
C GLU A 42 -4.21 -0.01 -3.88
N VAL A 43 -5.43 0.11 -3.38
CA VAL A 43 -6.31 1.26 -3.64
C VAL A 43 -5.70 2.50 -3.00
N LEU A 44 -5.25 2.40 -1.75
CA LEU A 44 -4.57 3.50 -1.06
C LEU A 44 -3.26 3.88 -1.76
N ILE A 45 -2.46 2.91 -2.20
CA ILE A 45 -1.23 3.19 -2.95
C ILE A 45 -1.54 3.92 -4.25
N ALA A 46 -2.52 3.46 -5.02
CA ALA A 46 -2.91 4.12 -6.27
C ALA A 46 -3.46 5.53 -6.04
N LEU A 47 -4.24 5.75 -4.98
CA LEU A 47 -4.72 7.07 -4.60
C LEU A 47 -3.55 8.00 -4.27
N TYR A 48 -2.72 7.64 -3.30
CA TYR A 48 -1.67 8.53 -2.78
C TYR A 48 -0.46 8.68 -3.69
N TYR A 49 -0.05 7.62 -4.39
CA TYR A 49 1.19 7.62 -5.18
C TYR A 49 0.98 7.81 -6.69
N TYR A 50 -0.26 7.81 -7.17
CA TYR A 50 -0.57 8.03 -8.57
C TYR A 50 -1.61 9.14 -8.82
N LYS A 51 -2.77 9.11 -8.14
CA LYS A 51 -3.86 10.07 -8.41
C LYS A 51 -3.76 11.39 -7.69
N MET A 52 -3.38 11.39 -6.41
CA MET A 52 -3.29 12.57 -5.55
C MET A 52 -1.92 13.26 -5.61
N LYS A 53 -0.99 12.72 -6.40
CA LYS A 53 0.28 13.35 -6.77
C LYS A 53 0.12 14.37 -7.90
#